data_AF-A0A482US60-F1
#
_entry.id   AF-A0A482US60-F1
#
_cell.length_a   1.000
_cell.length_b   1.000
_cell.length_c   1.000
_cell.angle_alpha   90.00
_cell.angle_beta   90.00
_cell.angle_gamma   90.00
#
_symmetry.space_group_name_H-M   'P 1'
#
loop_
_entity.id
_entity.type
_entity.pdbx_description
1 polymer ?
#
loop_
_entity_poly.entity_id
_entity_poly.type
_entity_poly.pdbx_seq_one_letter_code
_entity_poly.pdbx_strand_id
1 'polypeptide(L)'
;MANLLLEPFLRPAVAIFTGALLSLVWIKNFYNFKIERFLKLGAFFTIMALSLVIYILRDRGIFGIILYPAGDTVLNCSIAYLITFSILKREGLISDILNNSIVTKIGTLSYSIYLWQQLFIIPRDSLSSWSGYFTFPINLLAIAGVAWLSYHCFEKPFLKLKTKFSLI
;
A
#
# COMPACT_ATOMS: atom_id res chain seq x y z
N MET A 1 5.16 -16.93 -27.40
CA MET A 1 6.47 -16.40 -26.94
C MET A 1 6.62 -14.94 -27.37
N ALA A 2 5.78 -14.05 -26.86
CA ALA A 2 5.93 -12.61 -27.01
C ALA A 2 5.23 -11.97 -25.80
N ASN A 3 5.88 -10.96 -25.19
CA ASN A 3 5.43 -10.14 -24.04
C ASN A 3 5.81 -10.58 -22.61
N LEU A 4 6.77 -11.49 -22.41
CA LEU A 4 7.25 -11.82 -21.04
C LEU A 4 8.17 -10.77 -20.39
N LEU A 5 8.79 -9.88 -21.17
CA LEU A 5 9.82 -8.97 -20.64
C LEU A 5 9.25 -7.75 -19.89
N LEU A 6 8.07 -7.26 -20.29
CA LEU A 6 7.50 -6.03 -19.72
C LEU A 6 6.22 -6.26 -18.92
N GLU A 7 5.50 -7.36 -19.14
CA GLU A 7 4.22 -7.62 -18.47
C GLU A 7 4.32 -7.66 -16.94
N PRO A 8 5.34 -8.29 -16.32
CA PRO A 8 5.52 -8.24 -14.87
C PRO A 8 5.77 -6.83 -14.32
N PHE A 9 6.39 -5.96 -15.13
CA PHE A 9 6.70 -4.58 -14.75
C PHE A 9 5.49 -3.65 -14.94
N LEU A 10 4.77 -3.80 -16.06
CA LEU A 10 3.65 -2.93 -16.42
C LEU A 10 2.39 -3.21 -15.60
N ARG A 11 2.17 -4.46 -15.18
CA ARG A 11 0.97 -4.84 -14.41
C ARG A 11 0.82 -4.06 -13.09
N PRO A 12 1.84 -3.96 -12.21
CA PRO A 12 1.77 -3.10 -11.02
C PRO A 12 1.88 -1.60 -11.36
N ALA A 13 2.51 -1.23 -12.48
CA ALA A 13 2.72 0.17 -12.85
C ALA A 13 1.39 0.94 -13.06
N VAL A 14 0.34 0.27 -13.52
CA VAL A 14 -0.98 0.90 -13.71
C VAL A 14 -1.51 1.51 -12.40
N ALA A 15 -1.36 0.81 -11.28
CA ALA A 15 -1.78 1.34 -9.98
C ALA A 15 -1.01 2.61 -9.60
N ILE A 16 0.30 2.61 -9.82
CA ILE A 16 1.17 3.77 -9.56
C ILE A 16 0.77 4.94 -10.48
N PHE A 17 0.54 4.69 -11.77
CA PHE A 17 0.09 5.71 -12.71
C PHE A 17 -1.27 6.28 -12.35
N THR A 18 -2.23 5.46 -11.93
CA THR A 18 -3.55 5.96 -11.48
C THR A 18 -3.41 6.86 -10.26
N GLY A 19 -2.55 6.52 -9.29
CA GLY A 19 -2.26 7.36 -8.13
C GLY A 19 -1.55 8.67 -8.50
N ALA A 20 -0.59 8.62 -9.43
CA ALA A 20 0.11 9.81 -9.93
C ALA A 20 -0.83 10.73 -10.73
N LEU A 21 -1.73 10.16 -11.52
CA LEU A 21 -2.75 10.93 -12.25
C LEU A 21 -3.72 11.60 -11.28
N LEU A 22 -4.18 10.86 -10.27
CA LEU A 22 -5.02 11.40 -9.20
C LEU A 22 -4.31 12.56 -8.49
N SER A 23 -3.04 12.41 -8.11
CA SER A 23 -2.30 13.47 -7.42
C SER A 23 -2.12 14.73 -8.28
N LEU A 24 -1.94 14.59 -9.60
CA LEU A 24 -1.91 15.72 -10.53
C LEU A 24 -3.25 16.46 -10.59
N VAL A 25 -4.36 15.72 -10.56
CA VAL A 25 -5.72 16.32 -10.49
C VAL A 25 -5.89 17.12 -9.18
N TRP A 26 -5.23 16.71 -8.09
CA TRP A 26 -5.26 17.41 -6.81
C TRP A 26 -4.31 18.61 -6.71
N ILE A 27 -3.11 18.51 -7.29
CA ILE A 27 -2.04 19.54 -7.16
C ILE A 27 -2.34 20.80 -7.95
N LYS A 28 -3.19 20.71 -8.98
CA LYS A 28 -3.64 21.87 -9.73
C LYS A 28 -5.12 22.07 -9.49
N ASN A 29 -5.52 23.31 -9.18
CA ASN A 29 -6.90 23.80 -9.05
C ASN A 29 -7.72 23.68 -10.36
N PHE A 30 -7.50 22.66 -11.18
CA PHE A 30 -8.14 22.41 -12.48
C PHE A 30 -9.65 22.13 -12.33
N TYR A 31 -10.10 21.70 -11.15
CA TYR A 31 -11.50 21.39 -10.90
C TYR A 31 -11.99 21.94 -9.55
N ASN A 32 -12.91 22.91 -9.60
CA ASN A 32 -13.70 23.42 -8.46
C ASN A 32 -14.78 22.41 -8.00
N PHE A 33 -14.58 21.12 -8.26
CA PHE A 33 -15.57 20.09 -7.96
C PHE A 33 -15.56 19.81 -6.45
N LYS A 34 -16.69 20.05 -5.78
CA LYS A 34 -16.87 19.71 -4.35
C LYS A 34 -16.99 18.20 -4.19
N ILE A 35 -15.88 17.48 -4.40
CA ILE A 35 -15.79 16.02 -4.32
C ILE A 35 -16.19 15.51 -2.93
N GLU A 36 -16.02 16.34 -1.90
CA GLU A 36 -16.44 16.08 -0.52
C GLU A 36 -17.92 15.66 -0.40
N ARG A 37 -18.78 16.07 -1.33
CA ARG A 37 -20.20 15.66 -1.37
C ARG A 37 -20.38 14.18 -1.72
N PHE A 38 -19.46 13.62 -2.49
CA PHE A 38 -19.45 12.21 -2.88
C PHE A 38 -18.73 11.33 -1.85
N LEU A 39 -17.91 11.93 -0.99
CA LEU A 39 -17.17 11.23 0.08
C LEU A 39 -18.05 10.97 1.30
N LYS A 40 -18.85 9.90 1.20
CA LYS A 40 -19.71 9.42 2.30
C LYS A 40 -19.08 8.25 3.03
N LEU A 41 -19.27 8.19 4.36
CA LEU A 41 -18.77 7.10 5.20
C LEU A 41 -19.34 5.73 4.77
N GLY A 42 -20.64 5.67 4.45
CA GLY A 42 -21.26 4.44 3.95
C GLY A 42 -20.63 3.97 2.63
N ALA A 43 -20.31 4.91 1.72
CA ALA A 43 -19.63 4.60 0.47
C ALA A 43 -18.20 4.09 0.68
N PHE A 44 -17.50 4.54 1.71
CA PHE A 44 -16.17 4.04 2.05
C PHE A 44 -16.21 2.53 2.37
N PHE A 45 -17.07 2.12 3.30
CA PHE A 45 -17.15 0.71 3.69
C PHE A 45 -17.68 -0.17 2.57
N THR A 46 -18.64 0.31 1.77
CA THR A 46 -19.13 -0.46 0.63
C THR A 46 -18.05 -0.64 -0.43
N ILE A 47 -17.32 0.41 -0.80
CA ILE A 47 -16.22 0.33 -1.77
C ILE A 47 -15.10 -0.57 -1.24
N MET A 48 -14.75 -0.46 0.04
CA MET A 48 -13.76 -1.34 0.67
C MET A 48 -14.19 -2.81 0.62
N ALA A 49 -15.42 -3.13 1.02
CA ALA A 49 -15.94 -4.50 0.97
C ALA A 49 -16.01 -5.04 -0.47
N LEU A 50 -16.49 -4.21 -1.41
CA LEU A 50 -16.62 -4.59 -2.82
C LEU A 50 -15.24 -4.83 -3.46
N SER A 51 -14.23 -4.03 -3.10
CA SER A 51 -12.85 -4.25 -3.55
C SER A 51 -12.28 -5.58 -3.04
N LEU A 52 -12.54 -5.96 -1.79
CA LEU A 52 -12.14 -7.25 -1.23
C LEU A 52 -12.86 -8.42 -1.91
N VAL A 53 -14.16 -8.28 -2.18
CA VAL A 53 -14.93 -9.30 -2.90
C VAL A 53 -14.40 -9.49 -4.32
N ILE A 54 -14.16 -8.40 -5.06
CA ILE A 54 -13.56 -8.46 -6.41
C ILE A 54 -12.20 -9.16 -6.36
N TYR A 55 -11.36 -8.82 -5.39
CA TYR A 55 -10.05 -9.45 -5.23
C TYR A 55 -10.16 -10.97 -5.00
N ILE A 56 -11.04 -11.40 -4.09
CA ILE A 56 -11.25 -12.82 -3.78
C ILE A 56 -11.85 -13.58 -4.98
N LEU A 57 -12.83 -13.00 -5.67
CA LEU A 57 -13.44 -13.63 -6.85
C LEU A 57 -12.43 -13.81 -7.99
N ARG A 58 -11.57 -12.81 -8.20
CA ARG A 58 -10.48 -12.85 -9.19
C ARG A 58 -9.47 -13.94 -8.84
N ASP A 59 -9.03 -14.01 -7.59
CA ASP A 59 -8.07 -15.01 -7.10
C ASP A 59 -8.61 -16.44 -7.29
N ARG A 60 -9.90 -16.65 -7.06
CA ARG A 60 -10.59 -17.94 -7.31
C ARG A 60 -10.89 -18.22 -8.78
N GLY A 61 -10.56 -17.31 -9.71
CA GLY A 61 -10.81 -17.45 -11.14
C GLY A 61 -12.31 -17.36 -11.52
N ILE A 62 -13.18 -16.95 -10.61
CA ILE A 62 -14.62 -16.85 -10.83
C ILE A 62 -14.87 -15.57 -11.66
N PHE A 63 -15.62 -15.69 -12.76
CA PHE A 63 -15.85 -14.61 -13.74
C PHE A 63 -14.57 -14.05 -14.40
N GLY A 64 -13.56 -14.90 -14.63
CA GLY A 64 -12.27 -14.49 -15.18
C GLY A 64 -12.34 -13.65 -16.47
N ILE A 65 -13.26 -13.94 -17.38
CA ILE A 65 -13.39 -13.22 -18.67
C ILE A 65 -13.61 -11.71 -18.46
N ILE A 66 -14.35 -11.31 -17.42
CA ILE A 66 -14.66 -9.92 -17.12
C ILE A 66 -13.70 -9.36 -16.07
N LEU A 67 -13.41 -10.13 -15.02
CA LEU A 67 -12.59 -9.66 -13.89
C LEU A 67 -11.10 -9.54 -14.21
N TYR A 68 -10.54 -10.32 -15.14
CA TYR A 68 -9.13 -10.18 -15.50
C TYR A 68 -8.81 -8.80 -16.13
N PRO A 69 -9.55 -8.32 -17.15
CA PRO A 69 -9.28 -7.01 -17.74
C PRO A 69 -9.88 -5.83 -16.94
N ALA A 70 -11.10 -5.97 -16.42
CA ALA A 70 -11.79 -4.84 -15.78
C ALA A 70 -11.53 -4.76 -14.26
N GLY A 71 -11.22 -5.88 -13.60
CA GLY A 71 -11.05 -5.94 -12.16
C GLY A 71 -9.91 -5.06 -11.67
N ASP A 72 -8.76 -5.07 -12.35
CA ASP A 72 -7.59 -4.27 -11.96
C ASP A 72 -7.88 -2.76 -12.02
N THR A 73 -8.61 -2.31 -13.04
CA THR A 73 -9.06 -0.91 -13.16
C THR A 73 -10.03 -0.52 -12.05
N VAL A 74 -11.01 -1.38 -11.74
CA VAL A 74 -11.98 -1.12 -10.67
C VAL A 74 -11.29 -1.08 -9.31
N LEU A 75 -10.34 -1.98 -9.05
CA LEU A 75 -9.56 -1.99 -7.81
C LEU A 75 -8.71 -0.73 -7.68
N ASN A 76 -8.02 -0.32 -8.75
CA ASN A 76 -7.20 0.89 -8.74
C ASN A 76 -8.05 2.14 -8.47
N CYS A 77 -9.21 2.28 -9.13
CA CYS A 77 -10.16 3.36 -8.87
C CYS A 77 -10.72 3.32 -7.44
N SER A 78 -11.00 2.13 -6.92
CA SER A 78 -11.47 1.94 -5.54
C SER A 78 -10.43 2.39 -4.52
N ILE A 79 -9.17 1.97 -4.70
CA ILE A 79 -8.05 2.38 -3.83
C ILE A 79 -7.84 3.89 -3.92
N ALA A 80 -7.87 4.47 -5.13
CA ALA A 80 -7.77 5.92 -5.32
C ALA A 80 -8.88 6.67 -4.57
N TYR A 81 -10.11 6.17 -4.61
CA TYR A 81 -11.23 6.73 -3.82
C TYR A 81 -10.98 6.61 -2.31
N LEU A 82 -10.56 5.45 -1.81
CA LEU A 82 -10.29 5.23 -0.39
C LEU A 82 -9.19 6.16 0.14
N ILE A 83 -8.09 6.31 -0.61
CA ILE A 83 -7.00 7.23 -0.29
C ILE A 83 -7.52 8.68 -0.29
N THR A 84 -8.28 9.07 -1.31
CA THR A 84 -8.88 10.42 -1.40
C THR A 84 -9.79 10.69 -0.21
N PHE A 85 -10.61 9.72 0.18
CA PHE A 85 -11.47 9.82 1.36
C PHE A 85 -10.63 10.06 2.62
N SER A 86 -9.59 9.25 2.84
CA SER A 86 -8.71 9.35 4.01
C SER A 86 -7.93 10.66 4.11
N ILE A 87 -7.62 11.31 2.98
CA ILE A 87 -6.90 12.59 2.96
C ILE A 87 -7.84 13.78 3.22
N LEU A 88 -9.02 13.78 2.61
CA LEU A 88 -9.94 14.93 2.66
C LEU A 88 -10.86 14.92 3.88
N LYS A 89 -11.36 13.75 4.29
CA LYS A 89 -12.18 13.62 5.50
C LYS A 89 -11.28 13.51 6.71
N ARG A 90 -10.88 14.66 7.24
CA ARG A 90 -9.99 14.80 8.41
C ARG A 90 -10.68 14.52 9.74
N GLU A 91 -12.00 14.34 9.76
CA GLU A 91 -12.80 14.10 10.96
C GLU A 91 -13.58 12.78 10.87
N GLY A 92 -13.78 12.13 12.02
CA GLY A 92 -14.59 10.94 12.19
C GLY A 92 -13.78 9.64 12.34
N LEU A 93 -14.51 8.54 12.59
CA LEU A 93 -13.94 7.24 13.00
C LEU A 93 -12.74 6.77 12.17
N ILE A 94 -12.81 6.87 10.84
CA ILE A 94 -11.72 6.42 9.96
C ILE A 94 -10.48 7.30 10.15
N SER A 95 -10.67 8.63 10.21
CA SER A 95 -9.57 9.57 10.45
C SER A 95 -8.93 9.30 11.81
N ASP A 96 -9.74 9.08 12.85
CA ASP A 96 -9.24 8.84 14.22
C ASP A 96 -8.42 7.55 14.31
N ILE A 97 -8.88 6.48 13.65
CA ILE A 97 -8.16 5.20 13.59
C ILE A 97 -6.83 5.36 12.82
N LEU A 98 -6.87 5.98 11.63
CA LEU A 98 -5.69 6.13 10.76
C LEU A 98 -4.65 7.09 11.35
N ASN A 99 -5.09 8.13 12.07
CA ASN A 99 -4.21 9.10 12.72
C ASN A 99 -3.78 8.69 14.14
N ASN A 100 -4.13 7.48 14.59
CA ASN A 100 -3.64 6.97 15.87
C ASN A 100 -2.10 6.88 15.86
N SER A 101 -1.50 7.24 17.00
CA SER A 101 -0.04 7.17 17.22
C SER A 101 0.60 5.82 16.86
N ILE A 102 -0.12 4.70 17.02
CA ILE A 102 0.38 3.37 16.70
C ILE A 102 0.42 3.18 15.17
N VAL A 103 -0.69 3.48 14.49
CA VAL A 103 -0.82 3.31 13.03
C VAL A 103 0.17 4.22 12.29
N THR A 104 0.31 5.47 12.73
CA THR A 104 1.28 6.43 12.16
C THR A 104 2.74 6.01 12.38
N LYS A 105 3.07 5.42 13.55
CA LYS A 105 4.40 4.82 13.80
C LYS A 105 4.67 3.60 12.92
N ILE A 106 3.69 2.73 12.73
CA ILE A 106 3.82 1.59 11.80
C ILE A 106 4.00 2.11 10.36
N GLY A 107 3.24 3.13 9.97
CA GLY A 107 3.36 3.77 8.66
C GLY A 107 4.75 4.38 8.41
N THR A 108 5.34 5.02 9.42
CA THR A 108 6.72 5.54 9.31
C THR A 108 7.77 4.44 9.23
N LEU A 109 7.55 3.29 9.89
CA LEU A 109 8.42 2.12 9.78
C LEU A 109 8.13 1.24 8.56
N SER A 110 7.08 1.54 7.78
CA SER A 110 6.58 0.65 6.72
C SER A 110 7.64 0.26 5.69
N TYR A 111 8.50 1.21 5.32
CA TYR A 111 9.60 0.95 4.39
C TYR A 111 10.59 -0.09 4.95
N SER A 112 11.08 0.14 6.17
CA SER A 112 11.96 -0.80 6.86
C SER A 112 11.28 -2.16 7.08
N ILE A 113 10.02 -2.19 7.50
CA ILE A 113 9.24 -3.43 7.68
C ILE A 113 9.18 -4.22 6.37
N TYR A 114 8.85 -3.55 5.26
CA TYR A 114 8.75 -4.20 3.95
C TYR A 114 10.06 -4.86 3.51
N LEU A 115 11.20 -4.17 3.70
CA LEU A 115 12.51 -4.72 3.38
C LEU A 115 12.83 -5.99 4.20
N TRP A 116 12.67 -5.92 5.52
CA TRP A 116 13.03 -7.02 6.40
C TRP A 116 12.02 -8.17 6.35
N GLN A 117 10.76 -7.90 6.00
CA GLN A 117 9.74 -8.91 5.78
C GLN A 117 10.18 -9.94 4.72
N GLN A 118 10.83 -9.49 3.64
CA GLN A 118 11.29 -10.39 2.56
C GLN A 118 12.36 -11.38 3.01
N LEU A 119 13.12 -11.06 4.08
CA LEU A 119 14.19 -11.91 4.60
C LEU A 119 13.71 -12.87 5.69
N PHE A 120 12.77 -12.43 6.53
CA PHE A 120 12.31 -13.21 7.69
C PHE A 120 11.01 -14.00 7.43
N ILE A 121 10.24 -13.66 6.38
CA ILE A 121 9.11 -14.48 5.93
C ILE A 121 9.59 -15.38 4.79
N ILE A 122 10.11 -16.54 5.16
CA ILE A 122 10.65 -17.54 4.24
C ILE A 122 9.54 -18.55 3.89
N PRO A 123 9.33 -18.89 2.59
CA PRO A 123 8.40 -19.96 2.21
C PRO A 123 8.80 -21.29 2.86
N ARG A 124 7.79 -22.02 3.36
CA ARG A 124 8.01 -23.31 4.06
C ARG A 124 8.74 -24.36 3.21
N ASP A 125 8.60 -24.27 1.89
CA ASP A 125 9.20 -25.21 0.93
C ASP A 125 10.62 -24.80 0.48
N SER A 126 11.16 -23.71 1.01
CA SER A 126 12.54 -23.34 0.70
C SER A 126 13.51 -24.28 1.46
N LEU A 127 14.47 -24.86 0.73
CA LEU A 127 15.55 -25.72 1.24
C LEU A 127 16.56 -25.01 2.18
N SER A 128 16.20 -23.83 2.70
CA SER A 128 17.04 -23.08 3.62
C SER A 128 16.99 -23.72 5.01
N SER A 129 18.15 -24.14 5.52
CA SER A 129 18.34 -24.64 6.89
C SER A 129 17.92 -23.62 7.97
N TRP A 130 17.65 -22.37 7.59
CA TRP A 130 17.30 -21.27 8.49
C TRP A 130 15.77 -21.15 8.70
N SER A 131 14.95 -21.84 7.90
CA SER A 131 13.49 -21.75 7.93
C SER A 131 12.88 -22.20 9.27
N GLY A 132 13.53 -23.12 9.99
CA GLY A 132 13.08 -23.60 11.30
C GLY A 132 13.20 -22.58 12.44
N TYR A 133 14.16 -21.65 12.35
CA TYR A 133 14.42 -20.67 13.42
C TYR A 133 13.49 -19.46 13.37
N PHE A 134 13.03 -19.08 12.17
CA PHE A 134 12.15 -17.93 11.95
C PHE A 134 10.71 -18.39 11.69
N THR A 135 10.16 -19.14 12.64
CA THR A 135 8.74 -19.51 12.64
C THR A 135 7.93 -18.48 13.42
N PHE A 136 6.61 -18.47 13.23
CA PHE A 136 5.73 -17.62 14.03
C PHE A 136 5.84 -18.02 15.52
N PRO A 137 5.96 -17.05 16.46
CA PRO A 137 5.93 -15.59 16.29
C PRO A 137 7.33 -14.93 16.16
N ILE A 138 8.40 -15.71 16.18
CA ILE A 138 9.79 -15.25 16.18
C ILE A 138 10.10 -14.43 14.92
N ASN A 139 9.60 -14.83 13.75
CA ASN A 139 9.76 -14.07 12.51
C ASN A 139 9.21 -12.64 12.60
N LEU A 140 8.02 -12.46 13.19
CA LEU A 140 7.38 -11.16 13.31
C LEU A 140 8.13 -10.26 14.30
N LEU A 141 8.60 -10.83 15.41
CA LEU A 141 9.44 -10.12 16.38
C LEU A 141 10.79 -9.73 15.78
N ALA A 142 11.40 -10.61 14.99
CA ALA A 142 12.63 -10.32 14.26
C ALA A 142 12.43 -9.17 13.25
N ILE A 143 11.36 -9.21 12.47
CA ILE A 143 11.00 -8.12 11.54
C ILE A 143 10.83 -6.81 12.30
N ALA A 144 10.03 -6.80 13.37
CA ALA A 144 9.77 -5.58 14.14
C ALA A 144 11.04 -5.02 14.77
N GLY A 145 11.88 -5.88 15.38
CA GLY A 145 13.13 -5.48 16.00
C GLY A 145 14.15 -4.96 15.00
N VAL A 146 14.38 -5.70 13.91
CA VAL A 146 15.36 -5.31 12.88
C VAL A 146 14.87 -4.10 12.09
N ALA A 147 13.57 -4.00 11.77
CA ALA A 147 13.01 -2.80 11.12
C ALA A 147 13.16 -1.56 12.01
N TRP A 148 12.92 -1.69 13.32
CA TRP A 148 13.10 -0.60 14.26
C TRP A 148 14.57 -0.15 14.34
N LEU A 149 15.51 -1.09 14.42
CA LEU A 149 16.95 -0.82 14.41
C LEU A 149 17.38 -0.17 13.08
N SER A 150 16.95 -0.73 11.96
CA SER A 150 17.22 -0.22 10.61
C SER A 150 16.78 1.24 10.45
N TYR A 151 15.56 1.54 10.90
CA TYR A 151 15.02 2.89 10.84
C TYR A 151 15.84 3.88 11.68
N HIS A 152 16.23 3.52 12.90
CA HIS A 152 16.96 4.43 13.79
C HIS A 152 18.44 4.57 13.44
N CYS A 153 19.10 3.48 13.03
CA CYS A 153 20.54 3.44 12.75
C CYS A 153 20.88 3.89 11.33
N PHE A 154 20.00 3.68 10.35
CA PHE A 154 20.28 4.00 8.94
C PHE A 154 19.29 5.03 8.40
N GLU A 155 17.99 4.73 8.39
CA GLU A 155 17.02 5.57 7.68
C GLU A 155 16.99 7.01 8.22
N LYS A 156 16.87 7.18 9.54
CA LYS A 156 16.83 8.48 10.20
C LYS A 156 18.12 9.32 10.00
N PRO A 157 19.35 8.80 10.16
CA PRO A 157 20.55 9.58 9.86
C PRO A 157 20.71 9.92 8.38
N PHE A 158 20.36 9.01 7.47
CA PHE A 158 20.39 9.30 6.03
C PHE A 158 19.38 10.39 5.64
N LEU A 159 18.19 10.40 6.25
CA LEU A 159 17.22 11.49 6.06
C LEU A 159 17.75 12.84 6.58
N LYS A 160 18.46 12.85 7.72
CA LYS A 160 19.13 14.07 8.23
C LYS A 160 20.24 14.56 7.31
N LEU A 161 21.03 13.65 6.74
CA LEU A 161 22.04 13.98 5.75
C LEU A 161 21.38 14.56 4.50
N LYS A 162 20.31 13.95 3.98
CA LYS A 162 19.54 14.48 2.85
C LYS A 162 19.07 15.91 3.10
N THR A 163 18.50 16.20 4.27
CA THR A 163 18.07 17.59 4.59
C THR A 163 19.23 18.58 4.64
N LYS A 164 20.44 18.14 4.95
CA LYS A 164 21.64 19.00 5.00
C LYS A 164 22.24 19.26 3.61
N PHE A 165 22.14 18.32 2.69
CA PHE A 165 22.69 18.42 1.32
C PHE A 165 21.66 18.80 0.26
N SER A 166 20.37 18.81 0.60
CA SER A 166 19.32 19.43 -0.20
C SER A 166 19.54 20.94 -0.21
N LEU A 167 20.35 21.42 -1.16
CA LEU A 167 20.50 22.84 -1.48
C LEU A 167 19.20 23.35 -2.12
N ILE A 168 18.19 23.61 -1.28
CA ILE A 168 17.07 24.51 -1.53
C ILE A 168 16.90 25.36 -0.28
#